data_AF-A0A2P7TKL2-F1
#
_entry.id   AF-A0A2P7TKL2-F1
#
_cell.length_a   1.000
_cell.length_b   1.000
_cell.length_c   1.000
_cell.angle_alpha   90.00
_cell.angle_beta   90.00
_cell.angle_gamma   90.00
#
_symmetry.space_group_name_H-M   'P 1'
#
loop_
_entity.id
_entity.type
_entity.pdbx_description
1 polymer ?
#
loop_
_entity_poly.entity_id
_entity_poly.type
_entity_poly.pdbx_seq_one_letter_code
_entity_poly.pdbx_strand_id
1 'polypeptide(L)'
;MAIQIFAPAYLHEKGRRKNNQDSILPDAGTATTQNRMFMVCDGVGGSSKGEVASKMVCDLFHAFFNEHGTDHVDEQFINEALKYTEQQLTAYVQDNTDAANMSTTLTLLYFDDVRNRAVVAWCGDSRVYHIRNGEILFMSEDHSLVQELVKRGEISAAEAQTHPQKNIILRAVSGTDAPTKADVAILEKIQDNDYFLLCSDGILEGVDQRLLLTLLGKPNADVHAVRDQIMQFCLDNSKDNFSMYLVKVQSVTRAKPKSGTTKVFTPVGQQDKDEGKTPFLDRQTRKILFPIAAIAAIALILLLLFSNKKNNAQKDFEQQTAIADSLIKAKNFSDARNLLEKLQQTFPQKDAEIQNSLSLLNAGEEKHNTELQNKNLLFTLLDSVENTVKPETLLQLGFDSAYFANMRQNGSNPADIDTLLKKLPPAPTPKPDDKPKTEKPADSKKDKEKY
;
A
#
# COMPACT_ATOMS: atom_id res chain seq x y z
N MET A 1 -3.96 -27.66 -21.38
CA MET A 1 -2.63 -27.75 -20.73
C MET A 1 -2.91 -27.73 -19.23
N ALA A 2 -2.02 -28.17 -18.35
CA ALA A 2 -2.31 -28.11 -16.91
C ALA A 2 -1.00 -27.87 -16.16
N ILE A 3 -1.00 -26.82 -15.32
CA ILE A 3 0.10 -26.50 -14.42
C ILE A 3 -0.16 -27.29 -13.14
N GLN A 4 0.73 -28.22 -12.83
CA GLN A 4 0.73 -28.93 -11.55
C GLN A 4 1.69 -28.23 -10.61
N ILE A 5 1.28 -28.05 -9.36
CA ILE A 5 2.10 -27.44 -8.30
C ILE A 5 2.36 -28.46 -7.21
N PHE A 6 3.50 -28.33 -6.54
CA PHE A 6 3.73 -29.00 -5.26
C PHE A 6 2.80 -28.43 -4.17
N ALA A 7 2.72 -29.12 -3.04
CA ALA A 7 2.03 -28.58 -1.87
C ALA A 7 2.59 -27.18 -1.54
N PRO A 8 1.77 -26.13 -1.56
CA PRO A 8 2.24 -24.77 -1.27
C PRO A 8 2.75 -24.66 0.16
N ALA A 9 3.83 -23.89 0.36
CA ALA A 9 4.25 -23.48 1.69
C ALA A 9 3.71 -22.08 1.98
N TYR A 10 3.40 -21.79 3.24
CA TYR A 10 2.95 -20.48 3.67
C TYR A 10 3.59 -20.08 5.01
N LEU A 11 3.60 -18.78 5.29
CA LEU A 11 3.73 -18.20 6.62
C LEU A 11 2.58 -17.22 6.82
N HIS A 12 2.10 -17.10 8.05
CA HIS A 12 1.05 -16.15 8.39
C HIS A 12 1.12 -15.81 9.88
N GLU A 13 2.12 -15.01 10.22
CA GLU A 13 2.51 -14.80 11.61
C GLU A 13 2.28 -13.35 12.03
N LYS A 14 1.83 -13.19 13.27
CA LYS A 14 1.64 -11.87 13.89
C LYS A 14 2.95 -11.11 14.11
N GLY A 15 4.06 -11.83 14.21
CA GLY A 15 5.35 -11.25 14.60
C GLY A 15 5.27 -10.49 15.92
N ARG A 16 5.86 -9.29 15.97
CA ARG A 16 5.96 -8.48 17.19
C ARG A 16 4.78 -7.52 17.41
N ARG A 17 3.76 -7.56 16.55
CA ARG A 17 2.56 -6.71 16.64
C ARG A 17 1.52 -7.28 17.61
N LYS A 18 0.52 -6.47 17.97
CA LYS A 18 -0.56 -6.86 18.90
C LYS A 18 -1.58 -7.80 18.27
N ASN A 19 -1.90 -7.58 17.01
CA ASN A 19 -2.80 -8.34 16.14
C ASN A 19 -2.12 -8.62 14.81
N ASN A 20 -2.64 -9.62 14.08
CA ASN A 20 -2.24 -9.88 12.70
C ASN A 20 -3.26 -9.21 11.78
N GLN A 21 -2.82 -8.22 11.01
CA GLN A 21 -3.63 -7.49 10.03
C GLN A 21 -3.41 -8.01 8.61
N ASP A 22 -2.45 -8.90 8.40
CA ASP A 22 -2.35 -9.64 7.16
C ASP A 22 -3.52 -10.61 7.00
N SER A 23 -3.83 -10.97 5.77
CA SER A 23 -4.66 -12.12 5.39
C SER A 23 -4.04 -12.83 4.20
N ILE A 24 -4.23 -14.14 4.13
CA ILE A 24 -3.76 -14.97 3.03
C ILE A 24 -4.91 -15.79 2.45
N LEU A 25 -4.86 -16.05 1.15
CA LEU A 25 -5.77 -16.98 0.48
C LEU A 25 -4.94 -18.03 -0.27
N PRO A 26 -5.25 -19.33 -0.19
CA PRO A 26 -6.18 -19.96 0.76
C PRO A 26 -5.83 -19.66 2.22
N ASP A 27 -6.75 -19.91 3.15
CA ASP A 27 -6.49 -19.72 4.59
C ASP A 27 -5.32 -20.61 5.05
N ALA A 28 -4.64 -20.19 6.12
CA ALA A 28 -3.51 -20.90 6.71
C ALA A 28 -3.82 -22.40 6.92
N GLY A 29 -3.00 -23.26 6.32
CA GLY A 29 -3.09 -24.72 6.46
C GLY A 29 -4.14 -25.38 5.57
N THR A 30 -4.85 -24.60 4.73
CA THR A 30 -5.92 -25.12 3.85
C THR A 30 -5.50 -25.26 2.40
N ALA A 31 -4.37 -24.67 2.00
CA ALA A 31 -3.88 -24.74 0.64
C ALA A 31 -3.51 -26.17 0.22
N THR A 32 -3.90 -26.52 -1.00
CA THR A 32 -3.68 -27.83 -1.64
C THR A 32 -3.08 -27.64 -3.03
N THR A 33 -2.68 -28.74 -3.65
CA THR A 33 -2.18 -28.74 -5.04
C THR A 33 -3.27 -28.42 -6.08
N GLN A 34 -4.55 -28.36 -5.67
CA GLN A 34 -5.68 -28.02 -6.54
C GLN A 34 -6.00 -26.53 -6.53
N ASN A 35 -5.47 -25.76 -5.58
CA ASN A 35 -5.67 -24.32 -5.57
C ASN A 35 -4.99 -23.69 -6.80
N ARG A 36 -5.68 -22.73 -7.39
CA ARG A 36 -5.18 -21.95 -8.54
C ARG A 36 -5.02 -20.48 -8.23
N MET A 37 -5.59 -20.02 -7.14
CA MET A 37 -5.53 -18.64 -6.69
C MET A 37 -4.82 -18.59 -5.34
N PHE A 38 -3.83 -17.70 -5.24
CA PHE A 38 -3.12 -17.40 -4.03
C PHE A 38 -3.12 -15.88 -3.82
N MET A 39 -3.29 -15.44 -2.59
CA MET A 39 -3.25 -14.03 -2.24
C MET A 39 -2.52 -13.79 -0.93
N VAL A 40 -1.90 -12.62 -0.84
CA VAL A 40 -1.44 -12.02 0.42
C VAL A 40 -1.90 -10.58 0.42
N CYS A 41 -2.62 -10.19 1.46
CA CYS A 41 -3.15 -8.84 1.66
C CYS A 41 -2.68 -8.36 3.02
N ASP A 42 -1.97 -7.24 3.07
CA ASP A 42 -1.45 -6.61 4.28
C ASP A 42 -2.39 -5.46 4.68
N GLY A 43 -3.06 -5.63 5.81
CA GLY A 43 -4.00 -4.67 6.35
C GLY A 43 -3.30 -3.45 6.94
N VAL A 44 -3.38 -2.32 6.25
CA VAL A 44 -2.79 -1.06 6.67
C VAL A 44 -3.78 -0.24 7.50
N GLY A 45 -3.39 0.18 8.71
CA GLY A 45 -4.19 1.18 9.43
C GLY A 45 -4.04 1.40 10.93
N GLY A 46 -3.08 0.81 11.66
CA GLY A 46 -2.94 1.10 13.10
C GLY A 46 -4.23 0.75 13.88
N SER A 47 -4.82 1.69 14.63
CA SER A 47 -6.10 1.47 15.35
C SER A 47 -7.32 1.26 14.44
N SER A 48 -7.16 1.33 13.12
CA SER A 48 -8.20 1.02 12.14
C SER A 48 -8.12 -0.43 11.67
N LYS A 49 -9.27 -0.98 11.31
CA LYS A 49 -9.61 -2.40 11.11
C LYS A 49 -8.90 -3.06 9.91
N GLY A 50 -7.57 -2.98 9.83
CA GLY A 50 -6.77 -3.53 8.72
C GLY A 50 -6.99 -5.03 8.54
N GLU A 51 -7.15 -5.79 9.63
CA GLU A 51 -7.47 -7.21 9.60
C GLU A 51 -8.83 -7.51 8.94
N VAL A 52 -9.78 -6.58 9.04
CA VAL A 52 -11.08 -6.70 8.39
C VAL A 52 -10.93 -6.41 6.90
N ALA A 53 -10.22 -5.35 6.54
CA ALA A 53 -9.97 -4.99 5.14
C ALA A 53 -9.25 -6.11 4.38
N SER A 54 -8.13 -6.61 4.92
CA SER A 54 -7.34 -7.66 4.27
C SER A 54 -8.12 -8.95 4.08
N LYS A 55 -8.91 -9.35 5.09
CA LYS A 55 -9.76 -10.55 5.01
C LYS A 55 -10.88 -10.39 4.01
N MET A 56 -11.57 -9.24 4.03
CA MET A 56 -12.63 -8.92 3.06
C MET A 56 -12.11 -8.96 1.63
N VAL A 57 -10.93 -8.39 1.35
CA VAL A 57 -10.35 -8.42 0.01
C VAL A 57 -10.08 -9.85 -0.44
N CYS A 58 -9.49 -10.70 0.40
CA CYS A 58 -9.28 -12.12 0.07
C CYS A 58 -10.60 -12.84 -0.25
N ASP A 59 -11.61 -12.68 0.60
CA ASP A 59 -12.89 -13.37 0.47
C ASP A 59 -13.69 -12.91 -0.74
N LEU A 60 -13.73 -11.61 -0.99
CA LEU A 60 -14.49 -11.01 -2.08
C LEU A 60 -13.87 -11.32 -3.44
N PHE A 61 -12.54 -11.28 -3.55
CA PHE A 61 -11.87 -11.75 -4.75
C PHE A 61 -12.12 -13.25 -5.00
N HIS A 62 -12.05 -14.08 -3.96
CA HIS A 62 -12.33 -15.51 -4.11
C HIS A 62 -13.78 -15.77 -4.56
N ALA A 63 -14.74 -15.07 -3.95
CA ALA A 63 -16.15 -15.15 -4.32
C ALA A 63 -16.39 -14.70 -5.77
N PHE A 64 -15.80 -13.57 -6.17
CA PHE A 64 -15.92 -13.03 -7.52
C PHE A 64 -15.39 -14.01 -8.58
N PHE A 65 -14.22 -14.63 -8.34
CA PHE A 65 -13.65 -15.64 -9.24
C PHE A 65 -14.57 -16.88 -9.37
N ASN A 66 -15.20 -17.30 -8.27
CA ASN A 66 -16.13 -18.43 -8.28
C ASN A 66 -17.45 -18.11 -9.00
N GLU A 67 -17.97 -16.88 -8.83
CA GLU A 67 -19.23 -16.44 -9.44
C GLU A 67 -19.11 -16.17 -10.94
N HIS A 68 -18.06 -15.46 -11.36
CA HIS A 68 -17.89 -15.01 -12.75
C HIS A 68 -17.14 -16.03 -13.62
N GLY A 69 -16.58 -17.07 -13.02
CA GLY A 69 -15.77 -18.06 -13.71
C GLY A 69 -14.41 -17.52 -14.11
N THR A 70 -13.56 -18.41 -14.63
CA THR A 70 -12.14 -18.11 -14.93
C THR A 70 -11.78 -18.34 -16.39
N ASP A 71 -12.78 -18.32 -17.27
CA ASP A 71 -12.59 -18.51 -18.71
C ASP A 71 -11.65 -17.47 -19.30
N HIS A 72 -11.67 -16.22 -18.80
CA HIS A 72 -10.75 -15.16 -19.21
C HIS A 72 -10.37 -14.27 -18.03
N VAL A 73 -9.28 -14.62 -17.35
CA VAL A 73 -8.67 -13.78 -16.31
C VAL A 73 -7.61 -12.89 -16.96
N ASP A 74 -7.90 -11.60 -17.09
CA ASP A 74 -7.02 -10.56 -17.65
C ASP A 74 -7.07 -9.27 -16.79
N GLU A 75 -6.47 -8.18 -17.27
CA GLU A 75 -6.45 -6.91 -16.53
C GLU A 75 -7.86 -6.37 -16.24
N GLN A 76 -8.78 -6.51 -17.20
CA GLN A 76 -10.15 -6.03 -17.04
C GLN A 76 -10.88 -6.84 -15.97
N PHE A 77 -10.82 -8.17 -16.04
CA PHE A 77 -11.44 -9.07 -15.06
C PHE A 77 -10.95 -8.78 -13.63
N ILE A 78 -9.65 -8.58 -13.45
CA ILE A 78 -9.06 -8.26 -12.14
C ILE A 78 -9.56 -6.90 -11.62
N ASN A 79 -9.60 -5.88 -12.47
CA ASN A 79 -10.06 -4.55 -12.03
C ASN A 79 -11.58 -4.49 -11.83
N GLU A 80 -12.36 -5.35 -12.49
CA GLU A 80 -13.78 -5.56 -12.19
C GLU A 80 -13.97 -6.22 -10.81
N ALA A 81 -13.18 -7.25 -10.50
CA ALA A 81 -13.15 -7.87 -9.17
C ALA A 81 -12.75 -6.87 -8.08
N LEU A 82 -11.75 -6.03 -8.35
CA LEU A 82 -11.32 -4.96 -7.45
C LEU A 82 -12.44 -3.96 -7.22
N LYS A 83 -13.08 -3.47 -8.28
CA LYS A 83 -14.19 -2.51 -8.19
C LYS A 83 -15.36 -3.09 -7.39
N TYR A 84 -15.72 -4.34 -7.62
CA TYR A 84 -16.74 -5.03 -6.81
C TYR A 84 -16.33 -5.06 -5.33
N THR A 85 -15.07 -5.41 -5.06
CA THR A 85 -14.51 -5.48 -3.70
C THR A 85 -14.54 -4.12 -3.00
N GLU A 86 -14.11 -3.05 -3.67
CA GLU A 86 -14.16 -1.68 -3.15
C GLU A 86 -15.60 -1.25 -2.84
N GLN A 87 -16.57 -1.59 -3.68
CA GLN A 87 -17.99 -1.31 -3.41
C GLN A 87 -18.48 -2.00 -2.13
N GLN A 88 -18.07 -3.25 -1.89
CA GLN A 88 -18.43 -3.97 -0.66
C GLN A 88 -17.70 -3.40 0.57
N LEU A 89 -16.44 -2.98 0.43
CA LEU A 89 -15.71 -2.28 1.49
C LEU A 89 -16.38 -0.95 1.84
N THR A 90 -16.80 -0.16 0.84
CA THR A 90 -17.53 1.09 1.04
C THR A 90 -18.85 0.86 1.76
N ALA A 91 -19.62 -0.17 1.38
CA ALA A 91 -20.84 -0.55 2.07
C ALA A 91 -20.57 -0.95 3.54
N TYR A 92 -19.51 -1.72 3.79
CA TYR A 92 -19.10 -2.09 5.15
C TYR A 92 -18.74 -0.87 6.00
N VAL A 93 -17.98 0.09 5.44
CA VAL A 93 -17.61 1.35 6.13
C VAL A 93 -18.85 2.19 6.48
N GLN A 94 -19.86 2.22 5.60
CA GLN A 94 -21.11 2.95 5.86
C GLN A 94 -21.84 2.40 7.09
N ASP A 95 -21.81 1.08 7.29
CA ASP A 95 -22.42 0.41 8.45
C ASP A 95 -21.49 0.41 9.69
N ASN A 96 -20.18 0.58 9.51
CA ASN A 96 -19.15 0.48 10.55
C ASN A 96 -18.21 1.68 10.48
N THR A 97 -18.66 2.83 10.97
CA THR A 97 -17.89 4.09 10.90
C THR A 97 -16.51 4.06 11.57
N ASP A 98 -16.27 3.13 12.51
CA ASP A 98 -14.94 2.90 13.11
C ASP A 98 -13.95 2.21 12.15
N ALA A 99 -14.44 1.67 11.02
CA ALA A 99 -13.64 1.12 9.94
C ALA A 99 -13.35 2.13 8.81
N ALA A 100 -13.69 3.41 8.96
CA ALA A 100 -13.56 4.41 7.90
C ALA A 100 -12.17 4.54 7.26
N ASN A 101 -11.12 4.22 8.01
CA ASN A 101 -9.73 4.28 7.53
C ASN A 101 -9.15 2.88 7.24
N MET A 102 -9.97 1.82 7.23
CA MET A 102 -9.47 0.50 6.91
C MET A 102 -9.00 0.46 5.46
N SER A 103 -7.81 -0.08 5.27
CA SER A 103 -7.24 -0.28 3.94
C SER A 103 -6.38 -1.53 3.97
N THR A 104 -6.06 -2.05 2.80
CA THR A 104 -5.17 -3.20 2.67
C THR A 104 -4.44 -3.16 1.35
N THR A 105 -3.26 -3.76 1.30
CA THR A 105 -2.65 -4.13 0.03
C THR A 105 -3.41 -5.29 -0.61
N LEU A 106 -3.11 -5.56 -1.88
CA LEU A 106 -3.55 -6.72 -2.64
C LEU A 106 -2.32 -7.28 -3.35
N THR A 107 -2.06 -8.57 -3.19
CA THR A 107 -1.24 -9.35 -4.14
C THR A 107 -1.96 -10.63 -4.48
N LEU A 108 -1.96 -10.98 -5.76
CA LEU A 108 -2.69 -12.12 -6.29
C LEU A 108 -1.82 -12.85 -7.31
N LEU A 109 -1.87 -14.18 -7.25
CA LEU A 109 -1.35 -15.10 -8.24
C LEU A 109 -2.47 -16.04 -8.64
N TYR A 110 -2.78 -16.11 -9.92
CA TYR A 110 -3.73 -17.05 -10.49
C TYR A 110 -3.08 -17.89 -11.60
N PHE A 111 -3.13 -19.21 -11.49
CA PHE A 111 -2.69 -20.13 -12.55
C PHE A 111 -3.84 -20.41 -13.54
N ASP A 112 -3.67 -19.96 -14.78
CA ASP A 112 -4.57 -20.23 -15.89
C ASP A 112 -4.08 -21.50 -16.62
N ASP A 113 -4.64 -22.65 -16.22
CA ASP A 113 -4.32 -23.96 -16.80
C ASP A 113 -4.65 -24.04 -18.30
N VAL A 114 -5.73 -23.37 -18.72
CA VAL A 114 -6.21 -23.42 -20.11
C VAL A 114 -5.17 -22.81 -21.04
N ARG A 115 -4.64 -21.64 -20.67
CA ARG A 115 -3.64 -20.89 -21.46
C ARG A 115 -2.20 -21.12 -21.04
N ASN A 116 -1.98 -21.90 -19.98
CA ASN A 116 -0.66 -22.27 -19.49
C ASN A 116 0.20 -21.06 -19.10
N ARG A 117 -0.42 -20.13 -18.37
CA ARG A 117 0.13 -18.85 -17.94
C ARG A 117 -0.22 -18.60 -16.47
N ALA A 118 0.47 -17.65 -15.84
CA ALA A 118 0.06 -17.12 -14.56
C ALA A 118 -0.40 -15.67 -14.74
N VAL A 119 -1.42 -15.25 -14.00
CA VAL A 119 -1.87 -13.87 -13.90
C VAL A 119 -1.48 -13.39 -12.52
N VAL A 120 -0.72 -12.31 -12.46
CA VAL A 120 -0.36 -11.65 -11.21
C VAL A 120 -0.99 -10.28 -11.16
N ALA A 121 -1.50 -9.90 -10.00
CA ALA A 121 -2.05 -8.57 -9.77
C ALA A 121 -1.59 -8.04 -8.44
N TRP A 122 -1.35 -6.72 -8.35
CA TRP A 122 -0.96 -6.12 -7.09
C TRP A 122 -1.42 -4.67 -6.94
N CYS A 123 -1.57 -4.26 -5.68
CA CYS A 123 -1.88 -2.93 -5.23
C CYS A 123 -1.27 -2.72 -3.84
N GLY A 124 -0.19 -1.93 -3.73
CA GLY A 124 0.51 -1.68 -2.48
C GLY A 124 1.98 -2.00 -2.64
N ASP A 125 2.63 -2.29 -1.52
CA ASP A 125 4.05 -2.64 -1.40
C ASP A 125 4.28 -4.10 -0.95
N SER A 126 3.21 -4.87 -0.74
CA SER A 126 3.28 -6.33 -0.80
C SER A 126 3.71 -6.77 -2.20
N ARG A 127 4.48 -7.87 -2.29
CA ARG A 127 5.18 -8.25 -3.53
C ARG A 127 4.83 -9.62 -4.07
N VAL A 128 4.93 -9.75 -5.38
CA VAL A 128 4.94 -11.02 -6.12
C VAL A 128 6.28 -11.19 -6.84
N TYR A 129 6.91 -12.35 -6.68
CA TYR A 129 8.12 -12.75 -7.40
C TYR A 129 7.84 -14.00 -8.24
N HIS A 130 8.38 -14.05 -9.46
CA HIS A 130 8.54 -15.25 -10.27
C HIS A 130 10.03 -15.56 -10.42
N ILE A 131 10.46 -16.70 -9.90
CA ILE A 131 11.87 -17.08 -9.81
C ILE A 131 12.09 -18.40 -10.54
N ARG A 132 13.15 -18.47 -11.33
CA ARG A 132 13.58 -19.67 -12.04
C ARG A 132 15.10 -19.75 -12.01
N ASN A 133 15.65 -20.92 -11.65
CA ASN A 133 17.10 -21.17 -11.68
C ASN A 133 17.96 -20.09 -10.97
N GLY A 134 17.46 -19.53 -9.87
CA GLY A 134 18.17 -18.50 -9.11
C GLY A 134 18.09 -17.09 -9.72
N GLU A 135 17.23 -16.87 -10.70
CA GLU A 135 16.99 -15.55 -11.32
C GLU A 135 15.53 -15.11 -11.10
N ILE A 136 15.34 -13.81 -10.85
CA ILE A 136 14.01 -13.20 -10.81
C ILE A 136 13.61 -12.85 -12.24
N LEU A 137 12.59 -13.54 -12.74
CA LEU A 137 11.99 -13.28 -14.05
C LEU A 137 10.93 -12.18 -14.00
N PHE A 138 10.26 -12.06 -12.86
CA PHE A 138 9.29 -10.99 -12.60
C PHE A 138 9.30 -10.63 -11.11
N MET A 139 9.18 -9.34 -10.83
CA MET A 139 8.94 -8.77 -9.50
C MET A 139 7.95 -7.63 -9.67
N SER A 140 6.89 -7.63 -8.86
CA SER A 140 5.95 -6.50 -8.80
C SER A 140 6.68 -5.24 -8.33
N GLU A 141 6.23 -4.09 -8.81
CA GLU A 141 6.80 -2.81 -8.41
C GLU A 141 5.94 -2.15 -7.32
N ASP A 142 6.56 -1.82 -6.19
CA ASP A 142 5.84 -1.26 -5.04
C ASP A 142 5.16 0.05 -5.39
N HIS A 143 3.95 0.23 -4.87
CA HIS A 143 3.26 1.52 -4.91
C HIS A 143 3.59 2.31 -3.65
N SER A 144 4.89 2.54 -3.40
CA SER A 144 5.40 3.27 -2.25
C SER A 144 6.03 4.60 -2.66
N LEU A 145 6.12 5.55 -1.71
CA LEU A 145 6.74 6.85 -1.94
C LEU A 145 8.19 6.69 -2.41
N VAL A 146 8.95 5.84 -1.73
CA VAL A 146 10.37 5.65 -2.06
C VAL A 146 10.57 5.03 -3.44
N GLN A 147 9.68 4.14 -3.89
CA GLN A 147 9.74 3.61 -5.24
C GLN A 147 9.48 4.70 -6.28
N GLU A 148 8.53 5.60 -6.03
CA GLU A 148 8.26 6.74 -6.90
C GLU A 148 9.43 7.74 -6.93
N LEU A 149 10.09 7.99 -5.81
CA LEU A 149 11.31 8.82 -5.75
C LEU A 149 12.46 8.19 -6.54
N VAL A 150 12.63 6.86 -6.45
CA VAL A 150 13.61 6.11 -7.26
C VAL A 150 13.30 6.24 -8.75
N LYS A 151 12.03 6.08 -9.16
CA LYS A 151 11.61 6.25 -10.57
C LYS A 151 11.93 7.62 -11.12
N ARG A 152 11.79 8.67 -10.30
CA ARG A 152 12.10 10.05 -10.67
C ARG A 152 13.59 10.37 -10.63
N GLY A 153 14.42 9.43 -10.16
CA GLY A 153 15.86 9.61 -9.99
C GLY A 153 16.22 10.56 -8.85
N GLU A 154 15.30 10.80 -7.91
CA GLU A 154 15.51 11.69 -6.76
C GLU A 154 16.33 10.99 -5.66
N ILE A 155 16.22 9.67 -5.54
CA ILE A 155 17.03 8.82 -4.67
C ILE A 155 17.46 7.56 -5.40
N SER A 156 18.54 6.93 -4.94
CA SER A 156 18.97 5.61 -5.39
C SER A 156 18.17 4.49 -4.72
N ALA A 157 18.19 3.29 -5.33
CA ALA A 157 17.58 2.09 -4.74
C ALA A 157 18.18 1.72 -3.37
N ALA A 158 19.45 2.06 -3.12
CA ALA A 158 20.09 1.86 -1.82
C ALA A 158 19.57 2.85 -0.77
N GLU A 159 19.40 4.13 -1.14
CA GLU A 159 18.84 5.16 -0.26
C GLU A 159 17.38 4.87 0.10
N ALA A 160 16.60 4.32 -0.83
CA ALA A 160 15.22 3.91 -0.59
C ALA A 160 15.06 2.94 0.59
N GLN A 161 16.00 2.00 0.79
CA GLN A 161 15.94 1.00 1.85
C GLN A 161 16.06 1.59 3.27
N THR A 162 16.77 2.71 3.39
CA THR A 162 17.02 3.40 4.66
C THR A 162 16.26 4.72 4.78
N HIS A 163 15.42 5.05 3.79
CA HIS A 163 14.71 6.31 3.76
C HIS A 163 13.71 6.42 4.93
N PRO A 164 13.59 7.58 5.60
CA PRO A 164 12.70 7.75 6.74
C PRO A 164 11.21 7.52 6.40
N GLN A 165 10.84 7.71 5.13
CA GLN A 165 9.47 7.53 4.63
C GLN A 165 9.28 6.24 3.82
N LYS A 166 10.13 5.22 4.03
CA LYS A 166 10.07 3.96 3.27
C LYS A 166 8.77 3.17 3.44
N ASN A 167 8.03 3.40 4.53
CA ASN A 167 6.76 2.73 4.83
C ASN A 167 5.53 3.50 4.30
N ILE A 168 5.70 4.56 3.49
CA ILE A 168 4.57 5.30 2.93
C ILE A 168 4.08 4.59 1.66
N ILE A 169 2.87 4.02 1.74
CA ILE A 169 2.15 3.42 0.61
C ILE A 169 1.32 4.51 -0.09
N LEU A 170 1.45 4.61 -1.41
CA LEU A 170 0.73 5.56 -2.27
C LEU A 170 -0.58 4.99 -2.82
N ARG A 171 -0.72 3.67 -2.86
CA ARG A 171 -1.91 2.99 -3.41
C ARG A 171 -2.26 1.76 -2.58
N ALA A 172 -3.45 1.74 -2.02
CA ALA A 172 -3.99 0.62 -1.25
C ALA A 172 -5.50 0.48 -1.54
N VAL A 173 -6.03 -0.73 -1.37
CA VAL A 173 -7.46 -1.02 -1.53
C VAL A 173 -8.20 -0.51 -0.29
N SER A 174 -9.24 0.29 -0.50
CA SER A 174 -10.02 0.89 0.59
C SER A 174 -11.48 1.08 0.20
N GLY A 175 -12.37 1.22 1.19
CA GLY A 175 -13.78 1.55 0.99
C GLY A 175 -14.00 3.05 0.85
N THR A 176 -13.42 3.68 -0.18
CA THR A 176 -13.57 5.14 -0.44
C THR A 176 -14.21 5.40 -1.80
N ASP A 177 -14.66 6.64 -2.03
CA ASP A 177 -15.26 7.06 -3.31
C ASP A 177 -14.22 7.19 -4.45
N ALA A 178 -12.93 7.04 -4.15
CA ALA A 178 -11.85 7.10 -5.12
C ALA A 178 -11.49 5.67 -5.56
N PRO A 179 -11.87 5.23 -6.78
CA PRO A 179 -11.59 3.88 -7.23
C PRO A 179 -10.09 3.67 -7.42
N THR A 180 -9.59 2.54 -6.91
CA THR A 180 -8.20 2.12 -7.14
C THR A 180 -8.12 1.34 -8.44
N LYS A 181 -6.90 1.26 -9.00
CA LYS A 181 -6.57 0.37 -10.10
C LYS A 181 -5.52 -0.62 -9.63
N ALA A 182 -5.69 -1.91 -9.87
CA ALA A 182 -4.61 -2.89 -9.69
C ALA A 182 -3.72 -2.92 -10.93
N ASP A 183 -2.42 -3.05 -10.72
CA ASP A 183 -1.50 -3.37 -11.80
C ASP A 183 -1.55 -4.89 -12.02
N VAL A 184 -1.50 -5.30 -13.29
CA VAL A 184 -1.67 -6.70 -13.69
C VAL A 184 -0.59 -7.09 -14.69
N ALA A 185 0.03 -8.24 -14.48
CA ALA A 185 0.95 -8.84 -15.44
C ALA A 185 0.53 -10.26 -15.79
N ILE A 186 0.61 -10.58 -17.09
CA ILE A 186 0.36 -11.92 -17.61
C ILE A 186 1.71 -12.58 -17.86
N LEU A 187 2.04 -13.56 -17.03
CA LEU A 187 3.30 -14.29 -17.07
C LEU A 187 3.14 -15.54 -17.93
N GLU A 188 3.67 -15.47 -19.15
CA GLU A 188 3.68 -16.59 -20.08
C GLU A 188 4.87 -17.53 -19.85
N LYS A 189 4.84 -18.71 -20.51
CA LYS A 189 5.96 -19.66 -20.53
C LYS A 189 6.36 -20.15 -19.14
N ILE A 190 5.37 -20.52 -18.33
CA ILE A 190 5.58 -21.21 -17.06
C ILE A 190 6.29 -22.54 -17.33
N GLN A 191 7.25 -22.87 -16.49
CA GLN A 191 8.07 -24.09 -16.60
C GLN A 191 8.11 -24.86 -15.30
N ASP A 192 8.46 -26.13 -15.41
CA ASP A 192 8.74 -27.01 -14.29
C ASP A 192 9.81 -26.38 -13.39
N ASN A 193 9.61 -26.48 -12.08
CA ASN A 193 10.47 -25.90 -11.04
C ASN A 193 10.51 -24.38 -10.99
N ASP A 194 9.58 -23.68 -11.63
CA ASP A 194 9.34 -22.26 -11.34
C ASP A 194 8.86 -22.09 -9.89
N TYR A 195 9.32 -21.03 -9.24
CA TYR A 195 8.85 -20.60 -7.94
C TYR A 195 8.09 -19.29 -8.06
N PHE A 196 6.97 -19.21 -7.36
CA PHE A 196 6.25 -17.98 -7.13
C PHE A 196 6.21 -17.69 -5.64
N LEU A 197 6.59 -16.47 -5.26
CA LEU A 197 6.47 -15.98 -3.89
C LEU A 197 5.52 -14.79 -3.88
N LEU A 198 4.46 -14.85 -3.08
CA LEU A 198 3.70 -13.68 -2.68
C LEU A 198 4.05 -13.39 -1.22
N CYS A 199 4.28 -12.13 -0.85
CA CYS A 199 4.63 -11.79 0.52
C CYS A 199 4.21 -10.36 0.92
N SER A 200 3.87 -10.17 2.19
CA SER A 200 3.77 -8.85 2.83
C SER A 200 5.16 -8.25 3.07
N ASP A 201 5.21 -6.96 3.39
CA ASP A 201 6.45 -6.22 3.62
C ASP A 201 7.25 -6.76 4.83
N GLY A 202 6.56 -7.36 5.82
CA GLY A 202 7.19 -7.96 6.99
C GLY A 202 8.11 -9.14 6.67
N ILE A 203 7.92 -9.83 5.54
CA ILE A 203 8.88 -10.81 5.03
C ILE A 203 10.14 -10.10 4.51
N LEU A 204 9.95 -8.95 3.84
CA LEU A 204 11.02 -8.16 3.24
C LEU A 204 11.88 -7.44 4.29
N GLU A 205 11.37 -7.23 5.51
CA GLU A 205 12.17 -6.75 6.64
C GLU A 205 13.26 -7.74 7.06
N GLY A 206 13.00 -9.05 6.95
CA GLY A 206 13.93 -10.10 7.34
C GLY A 206 14.68 -10.76 6.18
N VAL A 207 14.12 -10.71 4.97
CA VAL A 207 14.64 -11.42 3.81
C VAL A 207 14.83 -10.48 2.63
N ASP A 208 16.09 -10.16 2.35
CA ASP A 208 16.45 -9.40 1.15
C ASP A 208 16.41 -10.28 -0.12
N GLN A 209 16.43 -9.62 -1.27
CA GLN A 209 16.39 -10.28 -2.58
C GLN A 209 17.55 -11.27 -2.79
N ARG A 210 18.74 -10.97 -2.27
CA ARG A 210 19.93 -11.81 -2.43
C ARG A 210 19.79 -13.12 -1.64
N LEU A 211 19.27 -13.03 -0.42
CA LEU A 211 18.96 -14.18 0.41
C LEU A 211 17.87 -15.02 -0.25
N LEU A 212 16.79 -14.39 -0.73
CA LEU A 212 15.72 -15.08 -1.45
C LEU A 212 16.25 -15.89 -2.64
N LEU A 213 17.10 -15.28 -3.47
CA LEU A 213 17.75 -15.96 -4.60
C LEU A 213 18.70 -17.06 -4.15
N THR A 214 19.38 -16.91 -3.01
CA THR A 214 20.25 -17.96 -2.44
C THR A 214 19.44 -19.17 -1.97
N LEU A 215 18.27 -18.93 -1.37
CA LEU A 215 17.37 -19.99 -0.89
C LEU A 215 16.72 -20.74 -2.05
N LEU A 216 16.25 -20.02 -3.07
CA LEU A 216 15.49 -20.57 -4.20
C LEU A 216 16.35 -20.94 -5.41
N GLY A 217 17.63 -20.52 -5.45
CA GLY A 217 18.58 -20.87 -6.51
C GLY A 217 19.17 -22.27 -6.38
N LYS A 218 18.95 -22.95 -5.25
CA LYS A 218 19.36 -24.35 -5.07
C LYS A 218 18.51 -25.24 -6.00
N PRO A 219 19.12 -26.12 -6.81
CA PRO A 219 18.36 -27.05 -7.64
C PRO A 219 17.36 -27.85 -6.81
N ASN A 220 16.10 -27.83 -7.24
CA ASN A 220 15.00 -28.50 -6.56
C ASN A 220 14.81 -28.13 -5.08
N ALA A 221 15.07 -26.89 -4.69
CA ALA A 221 14.80 -26.41 -3.34
C ALA A 221 13.39 -26.82 -2.85
N ASP A 222 13.33 -27.44 -1.68
CA ASP A 222 12.08 -27.81 -1.02
C ASP A 222 11.44 -26.55 -0.43
N VAL A 223 10.19 -26.28 -0.82
CA VAL A 223 9.43 -25.10 -0.40
C VAL A 223 9.23 -25.06 1.11
N HIS A 224 9.11 -26.21 1.78
CA HIS A 224 8.93 -26.23 3.24
C HIS A 224 10.24 -25.93 3.98
N ALA A 225 11.37 -26.45 3.50
CA ALA A 225 12.68 -26.14 4.05
C ALA A 225 13.06 -24.66 3.83
N VAL A 226 12.67 -24.08 2.69
CA VAL A 226 12.86 -22.65 2.41
C VAL A 226 11.95 -21.81 3.30
N ARG A 227 10.68 -22.19 3.47
CA ARG A 227 9.76 -21.56 4.42
C ARG A 227 10.35 -21.51 5.82
N ASP A 228 10.89 -22.61 6.33
CA ASP A 228 11.45 -22.65 7.68
C ASP A 228 12.64 -21.71 7.84
N GLN A 229 13.50 -21.61 6.82
CA GLN A 229 14.59 -20.64 6.81
C GLN A 229 14.07 -19.20 6.82
N ILE A 230 13.11 -18.87 5.93
CA ILE A 230 12.48 -17.55 5.89
C ILE A 230 11.85 -17.21 7.24
N MET A 231 11.17 -18.16 7.89
CA MET A 231 10.58 -17.96 9.21
C MET A 231 11.63 -17.57 10.25
N GLN A 232 12.76 -18.26 10.30
CA GLN A 232 13.83 -17.90 11.25
C GLN A 232 14.37 -16.50 10.99
N PHE A 233 14.63 -16.13 9.73
CA PHE A 233 15.07 -14.77 9.39
C PHE A 233 14.03 -13.71 9.80
N CYS A 234 12.74 -13.98 9.63
CA CYS A 234 11.67 -13.06 10.02
C CYS A 234 11.53 -12.95 11.55
N LEU A 235 11.62 -14.05 12.30
CA LEU A 235 11.57 -14.03 13.76
C LEU A 235 12.68 -13.14 14.36
N ASP A 236 13.88 -13.22 13.79
CA ASP A 236 15.04 -12.46 14.24
C ASP A 236 14.95 -10.97 13.88
N ASN A 237 14.47 -10.66 12.67
CA ASN A 237 14.64 -9.32 12.06
C ASN A 237 13.33 -8.54 11.85
N SER A 238 12.20 -9.22 11.61
CA SER A 238 10.92 -8.57 11.33
C SER A 238 10.28 -8.04 12.61
N LYS A 239 9.73 -6.83 12.51
CA LYS A 239 8.95 -6.16 13.56
C LYS A 239 7.47 -6.14 13.22
N ASP A 240 7.08 -6.54 12.02
CA ASP A 240 5.72 -6.52 11.54
C ASP A 240 5.01 -7.88 11.59
N ASN A 241 3.75 -7.90 11.16
CA ASN A 241 3.12 -9.10 10.63
C ASN A 241 3.91 -9.59 9.42
N PHE A 242 4.09 -10.90 9.26
CA PHE A 242 4.78 -11.42 8.11
C PHE A 242 4.06 -12.64 7.55
N SER A 243 3.61 -12.50 6.31
CA SER A 243 2.82 -13.49 5.62
C SER A 243 3.36 -13.75 4.23
N MET A 244 3.33 -15.00 3.79
CA MET A 244 3.69 -15.36 2.43
C MET A 244 3.00 -16.63 1.95
N TYR A 245 2.94 -16.76 0.63
CA TYR A 245 2.78 -18.03 -0.08
C TYR A 245 3.98 -18.30 -0.97
N LEU A 246 4.59 -19.47 -0.82
CA LEU A 246 5.62 -19.99 -1.71
C LEU A 246 5.06 -21.19 -2.49
N VAL A 247 4.91 -21.02 -3.79
CA VAL A 247 4.32 -22.01 -4.70
C VAL A 247 5.35 -22.46 -5.71
N LYS A 248 5.61 -23.76 -5.78
CA LYS A 248 6.53 -24.35 -6.76
C LYS A 248 5.77 -25.13 -7.82
N VAL A 249 6.06 -24.85 -9.09
CA VAL A 249 5.53 -25.59 -10.23
C VAL A 249 6.22 -26.96 -10.28
N GLN A 250 5.42 -28.02 -10.22
CA GLN A 250 5.86 -29.40 -10.33
C GLN A 250 6.04 -29.81 -11.79
N SER A 251 5.02 -29.58 -12.61
CA SER A 251 5.07 -29.93 -14.03
C SER A 251 4.11 -29.08 -14.85
N VAL A 252 4.45 -28.90 -16.13
CA VAL A 252 3.65 -28.14 -17.08
C VAL A 252 3.32 -29.02 -18.28
N THR A 253 2.07 -29.50 -18.36
CA THR A 253 1.67 -30.39 -19.47
C THR A 253 1.34 -29.60 -20.74
N ARG A 254 2.26 -29.60 -21.70
CA ARG A 254 2.03 -29.03 -23.04
C ARG A 254 1.13 -29.95 -23.88
N ALA A 255 0.04 -29.41 -24.43
CA ALA A 255 -0.76 -30.14 -25.42
C ALA A 255 0.11 -30.37 -26.67
N LYS A 256 0.13 -31.61 -27.19
CA LYS A 256 0.76 -31.89 -28.49
C LYS A 256 0.08 -31.02 -29.56
N PRO A 257 0.82 -30.33 -30.44
CA PRO A 257 0.20 -29.61 -31.54
C PRO A 257 -0.58 -30.62 -32.39
N LYS A 258 -1.88 -30.39 -32.56
CA LYS A 258 -2.64 -31.09 -33.59
C LYS A 258 -2.02 -30.65 -34.92
N SER A 259 -1.34 -31.58 -35.60
CA SER A 259 -0.85 -31.42 -36.97
C SER A 259 -2.06 -31.23 -37.90
N GLY A 260 -2.55 -29.99 -37.99
CA GLY A 260 -3.56 -29.58 -38.95
C GLY A 260 -2.87 -28.95 -40.15
N THR A 261 -2.88 -29.65 -41.28
CA THR A 261 -2.48 -29.12 -42.59
C THR A 261 -3.35 -27.91 -42.95
N THR A 262 -2.79 -26.71 -42.90
CA THR A 262 -3.45 -25.50 -43.42
C THR A 262 -3.46 -25.58 -44.95
N LYS A 263 -4.63 -25.85 -45.54
CA LYS A 263 -4.85 -25.54 -46.96
C LYS A 263 -4.93 -24.03 -47.11
N VAL A 264 -3.96 -23.47 -47.83
CA VAL A 264 -3.97 -22.07 -48.29
C VAL A 264 -5.08 -21.93 -49.32
N PHE A 265 -6.01 -21.00 -49.09
CA PHE A 265 -6.97 -20.56 -50.10
C PHE A 265 -6.60 -19.13 -50.55
N THR A 266 -6.33 -18.98 -51.84
CA THR A 266 -6.12 -17.70 -52.52
C THR A 266 -7.49 -17.14 -52.96
N PRO A 267 -7.78 -15.84 -52.83
CA PRO A 267 -9.03 -15.27 -53.34
C PRO A 267 -8.92 -14.94 -54.84
N VAL A 268 -9.99 -15.24 -55.58
CA VAL A 268 -10.18 -14.88 -56.99
C VAL A 268 -11.49 -14.09 -57.12
N GLY A 269 -11.42 -12.93 -57.79
CA GLY A 269 -12.40 -12.51 -58.80
C GLY A 269 -13.66 -11.73 -58.38
N GLN A 270 -13.75 -10.48 -58.86
CA GLN A 270 -14.95 -9.63 -58.94
C GLN A 270 -15.97 -10.14 -59.99
N GLN A 271 -17.28 -9.83 -59.82
CA GLN A 271 -18.15 -9.22 -60.86
C GLN A 271 -19.60 -8.88 -60.37
N ASP A 272 -19.93 -7.58 -60.46
CA ASP A 272 -21.12 -6.86 -60.98
C ASP A 272 -22.63 -7.26 -60.83
N LYS A 273 -23.40 -6.21 -60.45
CA LYS A 273 -24.80 -5.77 -60.79
C LYS A 273 -26.00 -6.54 -60.17
N ASP A 274 -27.13 -5.93 -59.76
CA ASP A 274 -27.97 -4.94 -60.46
C ASP A 274 -28.99 -4.20 -59.53
N GLU A 275 -29.67 -3.20 -60.10
CA GLU A 275 -30.49 -2.11 -59.53
C GLU A 275 -31.85 -2.42 -58.84
N GLY A 276 -32.34 -1.46 -58.03
CA GLY A 276 -33.76 -1.30 -57.66
C GLY A 276 -34.08 0.07 -57.02
N LYS A 277 -34.92 0.90 -57.68
CA LYS A 277 -35.32 2.29 -57.31
C LYS A 277 -36.55 2.38 -56.41
N THR A 278 -36.63 3.43 -55.56
CA THR A 278 -37.89 4.00 -54.99
C THR A 278 -37.81 5.54 -54.88
N PRO A 279 -38.95 6.28 -54.71
CA PRO A 279 -39.15 7.61 -55.30
C PRO A 279 -38.80 8.82 -54.41
N PHE A 280 -38.90 9.96 -55.06
CA PHE A 280 -38.26 11.26 -54.87
C PHE A 280 -38.91 12.16 -53.80
N LEU A 281 -38.09 12.87 -53.02
CA LEU A 281 -38.41 14.16 -52.38
C LEU A 281 -37.35 15.17 -52.83
N ASP A 282 -37.79 16.36 -53.24
CA ASP A 282 -37.07 17.34 -54.05
C ASP A 282 -35.75 17.88 -53.44
N ARG A 283 -34.80 18.18 -54.34
CA ARG A 283 -33.36 18.33 -54.13
C ARG A 283 -32.94 19.73 -53.66
N GLN A 284 -33.83 20.72 -53.71
CA GLN A 284 -33.51 22.11 -53.32
C GLN A 284 -33.66 22.39 -51.82
N THR A 285 -34.58 21.73 -51.12
CA THR A 285 -34.82 21.94 -49.67
C THR A 285 -33.75 21.32 -48.77
N ARG A 286 -33.01 20.32 -49.26
CA ARG A 286 -31.91 19.65 -48.52
C ARG A 286 -30.65 20.50 -48.37
N LYS A 287 -30.41 21.50 -49.22
CA LYS A 287 -29.11 22.20 -49.26
C LYS A 287 -28.94 23.32 -48.23
N ILE A 288 -30.02 23.83 -47.64
CA ILE A 288 -29.97 25.00 -46.74
C ILE A 288 -30.37 24.63 -45.30
N LEU A 289 -31.26 23.65 -45.11
CA LEU A 289 -31.78 23.31 -43.77
C LEU A 289 -30.83 22.44 -42.93
N PHE A 290 -30.07 21.54 -43.57
CA PHE A 290 -29.13 20.65 -42.89
C PHE A 290 -27.89 21.33 -42.26
N PRO A 291 -27.22 22.30 -42.91
CA PRO A 291 -26.04 22.94 -42.30
C PRO A 291 -26.39 23.85 -41.11
N ILE A 292 -27.52 24.57 -41.15
CA ILE A 292 -27.90 25.49 -40.07
C ILE A 292 -28.35 24.73 -38.81
N ALA A 293 -29.15 23.66 -38.98
CA ALA A 293 -29.57 22.81 -37.87
C ALA A 293 -28.38 22.05 -37.24
N ALA A 294 -27.41 21.62 -38.04
CA ALA A 294 -26.20 20.95 -37.55
C ALA A 294 -25.29 21.90 -36.75
N ILE A 295 -25.10 23.13 -37.20
CA ILE A 295 -24.29 24.13 -36.49
C ILE A 295 -24.96 24.54 -35.16
N ALA A 296 -26.27 24.73 -35.13
CA ALA A 296 -27.01 25.05 -33.91
C ALA A 296 -26.98 23.89 -32.89
N ALA A 297 -27.08 22.64 -33.36
CA ALA A 297 -26.98 21.46 -32.50
C ALA A 297 -25.57 21.30 -31.92
N ILE A 298 -24.52 21.53 -32.71
CA ILE A 298 -23.13 21.48 -32.23
C ILE A 298 -22.86 22.62 -31.23
N ALA A 299 -23.34 23.83 -31.50
CA ALA A 299 -23.20 24.94 -30.57
C ALA A 299 -23.92 24.69 -29.24
N LEU A 300 -25.13 24.13 -29.26
CA LEU A 300 -25.88 23.77 -28.06
C LEU A 300 -25.20 22.63 -27.28
N ILE A 301 -24.68 21.60 -27.97
CA ILE A 301 -23.91 20.52 -27.35
C ILE A 301 -22.63 21.08 -26.72
N LEU A 302 -21.92 21.99 -27.39
CA LEU A 302 -20.74 22.64 -26.82
C LEU A 302 -21.11 23.51 -25.61
N LEU A 303 -22.20 24.28 -25.65
CA LEU A 303 -22.65 25.12 -24.54
C LEU A 303 -23.08 24.27 -23.33
N LEU A 304 -23.76 23.15 -23.58
CA LEU A 304 -24.11 22.17 -22.56
C LEU A 304 -22.86 21.46 -22.00
N LEU A 305 -21.91 21.05 -22.84
CA LEU A 305 -20.64 20.46 -22.40
C LEU A 305 -19.80 21.45 -21.59
N PHE A 306 -19.72 22.72 -22.01
CA PHE A 306 -19.00 23.77 -21.26
C PHE A 306 -19.69 24.09 -19.93
N SER A 307 -21.01 24.15 -19.90
CA SER A 307 -21.78 24.41 -18.67
C SER A 307 -21.67 23.24 -17.69
N ASN A 308 -21.72 22.00 -18.20
CA ASN A 308 -21.58 20.79 -17.38
C ASN A 308 -20.14 20.65 -16.85
N LYS A 309 -19.13 21.00 -17.66
CA LYS A 309 -17.71 21.00 -17.25
C LYS A 309 -17.43 22.02 -16.14
N LYS A 310 -18.03 23.22 -16.21
CA LYS A 310 -17.84 24.27 -15.20
C LYS A 310 -18.52 23.93 -13.87
N ASN A 311 -19.73 23.34 -13.91
CA ASN A 311 -20.43 22.87 -12.72
C ASN A 311 -19.73 21.67 -12.05
N ASN A 312 -19.14 20.77 -12.83
CA ASN A 312 -18.38 19.64 -12.29
C ASN A 312 -17.07 20.10 -11.64
N ALA A 313 -16.37 21.09 -12.22
CA ALA A 313 -15.13 21.63 -11.64
C ALA A 313 -15.37 22.37 -10.31
N GLN A 314 -16.49 23.09 -10.17
CA GLN A 314 -16.84 23.75 -8.90
C GLN A 314 -17.19 22.74 -7.80
N LYS A 315 -17.96 21.69 -8.13
CA LYS A 315 -18.28 20.61 -7.20
C LYS A 315 -17.03 19.83 -6.77
N ASP A 316 -16.15 19.54 -7.71
CA ASP A 316 -14.87 18.88 -7.43
C ASP A 316 -14.02 19.72 -6.47
N PHE A 317 -13.89 21.03 -6.72
CA PHE A 317 -13.17 21.93 -5.80
C PHE A 317 -13.76 21.92 -4.38
N GLU A 318 -15.09 22.03 -4.23
CA GLU A 318 -15.75 22.03 -2.92
C GLU A 318 -15.56 20.69 -2.18
N GLN A 319 -15.66 19.56 -2.91
CA GLN A 319 -15.45 18.23 -2.35
C GLN A 319 -14.01 18.02 -1.89
N GLN A 320 -13.03 18.40 -2.72
CA GLN A 320 -11.62 18.25 -2.40
C GLN A 320 -11.19 19.17 -1.25
N THR A 321 -11.75 20.37 -1.14
CA THR A 321 -11.49 21.28 -0.01
C THR A 321 -12.08 20.71 1.29
N ALA A 322 -13.27 20.11 1.25
CA ALA A 322 -13.85 19.43 2.40
C ALA A 322 -13.03 18.20 2.85
N ILE A 323 -12.43 17.47 1.90
CA ILE A 323 -11.49 16.38 2.19
C ILE A 323 -10.26 16.93 2.90
N ALA A 324 -9.67 18.02 2.42
CA ALA A 324 -8.53 18.66 3.08
C ALA A 324 -8.86 19.07 4.52
N ASP A 325 -10.01 19.67 4.77
CA ASP A 325 -10.46 20.04 6.11
C ASP A 325 -10.68 18.82 7.02
N SER A 326 -11.14 17.69 6.46
CA SER A 326 -11.27 16.42 7.18
C SER A 326 -9.90 15.85 7.57
N LEU A 327 -8.94 15.88 6.65
CA LEU A 327 -7.56 15.44 6.88
C LEU A 327 -6.88 16.26 7.99
N ILE A 328 -7.09 17.58 8.00
CA ILE A 328 -6.60 18.47 9.07
C ILE A 328 -7.19 18.05 10.44
N LYS A 329 -8.49 17.80 10.50
CA LYS A 329 -9.15 17.33 11.75
C LYS A 329 -8.64 15.96 12.21
N ALA A 330 -8.33 15.09 11.26
CA ALA A 330 -7.73 13.78 11.51
C ALA A 330 -6.23 13.84 11.88
N LYS A 331 -5.65 15.04 11.99
CA LYS A 331 -4.20 15.27 12.20
C LYS A 331 -3.31 14.71 11.09
N ASN A 332 -3.85 14.51 9.89
CA ASN A 332 -3.10 14.13 8.70
C ASN A 332 -2.68 15.39 7.91
N PHE A 333 -1.71 16.12 8.48
CA PHE A 333 -1.30 17.43 7.97
C PHE A 333 -0.55 17.36 6.64
N SER A 334 0.17 16.27 6.37
CA SER A 334 0.93 16.09 5.12
C SER A 334 0.00 15.93 3.92
N ASP A 335 -0.99 15.03 4.01
CA ASP A 335 -1.92 14.79 2.91
C ASP A 335 -2.84 16.00 2.69
N ALA A 336 -3.25 16.66 3.76
CA ALA A 336 -3.99 17.92 3.67
C ALA A 336 -3.17 19.00 2.92
N ARG A 337 -1.86 19.13 3.19
CA ARG A 337 -1.00 20.13 2.56
C ARG A 337 -0.81 19.82 1.07
N ASN A 338 -0.49 18.58 0.73
CA ASN A 338 -0.35 18.14 -0.65
C ASN A 338 -1.64 18.35 -1.46
N LEU A 339 -2.80 18.07 -0.86
CA LEU A 339 -4.09 18.28 -1.49
C LEU A 339 -4.37 19.78 -1.71
N LEU A 340 -4.13 20.63 -0.71
CA LEU A 340 -4.33 22.07 -0.83
C LEU A 340 -3.38 22.72 -1.84
N GLU A 341 -2.12 22.30 -1.91
CA GLU A 341 -1.16 22.76 -2.93
C GLU A 341 -1.59 22.35 -4.34
N LYS A 342 -2.08 21.10 -4.50
CA LYS A 342 -2.63 20.62 -5.77
C LYS A 342 -3.89 21.39 -6.18
N LEU A 343 -4.76 21.70 -5.23
CA LEU A 343 -5.93 22.56 -5.46
C LEU A 343 -5.51 23.97 -5.86
N GLN A 344 -4.43 24.50 -5.29
CA GLN A 344 -3.92 25.84 -5.63
C GLN A 344 -3.42 25.90 -7.07
N GLN A 345 -2.74 24.84 -7.52
CA GLN A 345 -2.28 24.70 -8.91
C GLN A 345 -3.43 24.48 -9.89
N THR A 346 -4.44 23.71 -9.50
CA THR A 346 -5.58 23.32 -10.36
C THR A 346 -6.64 24.41 -10.45
N PHE A 347 -6.82 25.19 -9.37
CA PHE A 347 -7.81 26.25 -9.25
C PHE A 347 -7.18 27.59 -8.78
N PRO A 348 -6.29 28.23 -9.58
CA PRO A 348 -5.65 29.48 -9.20
C PRO A 348 -6.64 30.61 -8.85
N GLN A 349 -7.82 30.59 -9.45
CA GLN A 349 -8.91 31.53 -9.18
C GLN A 349 -9.57 31.37 -7.80
N LYS A 350 -9.27 30.30 -7.06
CA LYS A 350 -9.80 29.98 -5.73
C LYS A 350 -8.77 30.15 -4.61
N ASP A 351 -7.63 30.78 -4.88
CA ASP A 351 -6.51 30.93 -3.95
C ASP A 351 -6.91 31.41 -2.55
N ALA A 352 -7.78 32.41 -2.43
CA ALA A 352 -8.23 32.92 -1.13
C ALA A 352 -8.94 31.88 -0.25
N GLU A 353 -9.72 30.98 -0.84
CA GLU A 353 -10.40 29.89 -0.12
C GLU A 353 -9.39 28.83 0.35
N ILE A 354 -8.39 28.54 -0.49
CA ILE A 354 -7.32 27.58 -0.20
C ILE A 354 -6.38 28.10 0.89
N GLN A 355 -6.07 29.41 0.89
CA GLN A 355 -5.24 30.04 1.93
C GLN A 355 -5.89 29.97 3.32
N ASN A 356 -7.23 29.98 3.42
CA ASN A 356 -7.92 29.78 4.69
C ASN A 356 -7.69 28.35 5.23
N SER A 357 -7.86 27.32 4.39
CA SER A 357 -7.61 25.93 4.81
C SER A 357 -6.13 25.68 5.11
N LEU A 358 -5.20 26.30 4.37
CA LEU A 358 -3.76 26.24 4.69
C LEU A 358 -3.43 26.90 6.05
N SER A 359 -4.10 27.99 6.39
CA SER A 359 -3.94 28.64 7.70
C SER A 359 -4.45 27.74 8.83
N LEU A 360 -5.58 27.07 8.64
CA LEU A 360 -6.11 26.08 9.59
C LEU A 360 -5.18 24.87 9.75
N LEU A 361 -4.60 24.40 8.65
CA LEU A 361 -3.62 23.32 8.63
C LEU A 361 -2.40 23.68 9.47
N ASN A 362 -1.78 24.83 9.19
CA ASN A 362 -0.57 25.27 9.88
C ASN A 362 -0.82 25.44 11.39
N ALA A 363 -1.95 26.04 11.78
CA ALA A 363 -2.32 26.17 13.19
C ALA A 363 -2.57 24.81 13.88
N GLY A 364 -3.18 23.86 13.16
CA GLY A 364 -3.41 22.50 13.65
C GLY A 364 -2.11 21.72 13.83
N GLU A 365 -1.19 21.82 12.86
CA GLU A 365 0.11 21.17 12.88
C GLU A 365 1.01 21.72 13.99
N GLU A 366 1.06 23.05 14.16
CA GLU A 366 1.79 23.69 15.26
C GLU A 366 1.29 23.23 16.63
N LYS A 367 -0.04 23.18 16.80
CA LYS A 367 -0.66 22.66 18.02
C LYS A 367 -0.30 21.19 18.25
N HIS A 368 -0.37 20.35 17.22
CA HIS A 368 -0.03 18.94 17.35
C HIS A 368 1.45 18.71 17.70
N ASN A 369 2.35 19.46 17.07
CA ASN A 369 3.78 19.40 17.37
C ASN A 369 4.08 19.84 18.81
N THR A 370 3.38 20.86 19.30
CA THR A 370 3.46 21.30 20.69
C THR A 370 2.97 20.21 21.66
N GLU A 371 1.83 19.56 21.36
CA GLU A 371 1.32 18.42 22.15
C GLU A 371 2.35 17.27 22.20
N LEU A 372 2.99 16.95 21.08
CA LEU A 372 4.00 15.89 20.99
C LEU A 372 5.27 16.24 21.77
N GLN A 373 5.75 17.48 21.67
CA GLN A 373 6.90 17.97 22.44
C GLN A 373 6.64 17.91 23.94
N ASN A 374 5.45 18.34 24.40
CA ASN A 374 5.05 18.26 25.81
C ASN A 374 5.01 16.82 26.31
N LYS A 375 4.50 15.89 25.49
CA LYS A 375 4.46 14.46 25.82
C LYS A 375 5.86 13.84 25.92
N ASN A 376 6.76 14.20 25.01
CA ASN A 376 8.16 13.73 25.07
C ASN A 376 8.90 14.27 26.29
N LEU A 377 8.67 15.54 26.64
CA LEU A 377 9.23 16.13 27.86
C LEU A 377 8.69 15.43 29.11
N LEU A 378 7.39 15.16 29.15
CA LEU A 378 6.76 14.39 30.24
C LEU A 378 7.41 13.02 30.39
N PHE A 379 7.59 12.26 29.31
CA PHE A 379 8.20 10.93 29.37
C PHE A 379 9.63 10.96 29.89
N THR A 380 10.43 11.90 29.38
CA THR A 380 11.81 12.11 29.86
C THR A 380 11.85 12.42 31.36
N LEU A 381 10.90 13.23 31.83
CA LEU A 381 10.81 13.58 33.24
C LEU A 381 10.38 12.40 34.11
N LEU A 382 9.36 11.62 33.68
CA LEU A 382 8.92 10.42 34.39
C LEU A 382 10.05 9.40 34.51
N ASP A 383 10.79 9.16 33.42
CA ASP A 383 11.93 8.25 33.41
C ASP A 383 13.05 8.77 34.33
N SER A 384 13.33 10.08 34.32
CA SER A 384 14.31 10.68 35.23
C SER A 384 13.91 10.50 36.70
N VAL A 385 12.62 10.63 37.02
CA VAL A 385 12.10 10.46 38.38
C VAL A 385 12.18 9.01 38.84
N GLU A 386 11.72 8.06 38.02
CA GLU A 386 11.80 6.62 38.32
C GLU A 386 13.24 6.13 38.50
N ASN A 387 14.21 6.74 37.79
CA ASN A 387 15.63 6.36 37.89
C ASN A 387 16.39 7.07 39.01
N THR A 388 15.93 8.25 39.46
CA THR A 388 16.66 9.07 40.45
C THR A 388 16.10 8.92 41.87
N VAL A 389 14.80 8.73 42.01
CA VAL A 389 14.12 8.64 43.30
C VAL A 389 13.95 7.18 43.70
N LYS A 390 14.30 6.84 44.94
CA LYS A 390 14.17 5.48 45.43
C LYS A 390 12.72 4.98 45.35
N PRO A 391 12.47 3.73 44.94
CA PRO A 391 11.11 3.19 44.80
C PRO A 391 10.27 3.30 46.07
N GLU A 392 10.87 3.15 47.25
CA GLU A 392 10.14 3.25 48.53
C GLU A 392 9.65 4.68 48.80
N THR A 393 10.43 5.69 48.37
CA THR A 393 10.06 7.11 48.49
C THR A 393 8.94 7.48 47.53
N LEU A 394 8.97 6.96 46.29
CA LEU A 394 7.88 7.16 45.32
C LEU A 394 6.57 6.55 45.83
N LEU A 395 6.63 5.34 46.39
CA LEU A 395 5.47 4.65 46.97
C LEU A 395 4.86 5.43 48.15
N GLN A 396 5.70 5.99 49.04
CA GLN A 396 5.26 6.83 50.17
C GLN A 396 4.58 8.13 49.73
N LEU A 397 4.96 8.66 48.56
CA LEU A 397 4.34 9.85 47.97
C LEU A 397 3.07 9.54 47.16
N GLY A 398 2.69 8.26 47.08
CA GLY A 398 1.52 7.81 46.33
C GLY A 398 1.76 7.67 44.82
N PHE A 399 3.02 7.58 44.39
CA PHE A 399 3.41 7.37 43.00
C PHE A 399 3.83 5.92 42.79
N ASP A 400 2.86 5.06 42.49
CA ASP A 400 3.12 3.66 42.16
C ASP A 400 3.26 3.44 40.65
N SER A 401 3.58 2.22 40.24
CA SER A 401 3.71 1.86 38.82
C SER A 401 2.46 2.17 37.98
N ALA A 402 1.26 2.11 38.60
CA ALA A 402 0.01 2.43 37.94
C ALA A 402 -0.15 3.93 37.69
N TYR A 403 0.30 4.77 38.62
CA TYR A 403 0.36 6.22 38.46
C TYR A 403 1.24 6.62 37.26
N PHE A 404 2.47 6.09 37.18
CA PHE A 404 3.37 6.37 36.06
C PHE A 404 2.83 5.83 34.73
N ALA A 405 2.22 4.64 34.73
CA ALA A 405 1.56 4.09 33.54
C ALA A 405 0.38 4.97 33.08
N ASN A 406 -0.43 5.49 34.01
CA ASN A 406 -1.53 6.40 33.71
C ASN A 406 -1.04 7.74 33.15
N MET A 407 0.00 8.32 33.76
CA MET A 407 0.64 9.55 33.26
C MET A 407 1.22 9.37 31.86
N ARG A 408 1.78 8.19 31.54
CA ARG A 408 2.29 7.90 30.19
C ARG A 408 1.18 7.75 29.14
N GLN A 409 0.03 7.22 29.55
CA GLN A 409 -1.10 7.00 28.64
C GLN A 409 -1.94 8.27 28.44
N ASN A 410 -2.24 8.98 29.53
CA ASN A 410 -3.25 10.04 29.58
C ASN A 410 -2.68 11.42 29.90
N GLY A 411 -1.46 11.50 30.43
CA GLY A 411 -0.78 12.75 30.74
C GLY A 411 -0.37 13.47 29.46
N SER A 412 -0.84 14.70 29.31
CA SER A 412 -0.53 15.56 28.16
C SER A 412 -0.46 17.05 28.51
N ASN A 413 -0.73 17.42 29.77
CA ASN A 413 -0.80 18.81 30.21
C ASN A 413 0.39 19.20 31.12
N PRO A 414 1.05 20.35 30.88
CA PRO A 414 2.05 20.91 31.79
C PRO A 414 1.64 21.01 33.26
N ALA A 415 0.35 21.11 33.58
CA ALA A 415 -0.14 21.15 34.97
C ALA A 415 0.07 19.82 35.74
N ASP A 416 0.05 18.68 35.05
CA ASP A 416 0.27 17.37 35.65
C ASP A 416 1.75 17.19 36.03
N ILE A 417 2.65 17.77 35.20
CA ILE A 417 4.10 17.84 35.45
C ILE A 417 4.40 18.70 36.68
N ASP A 418 3.81 19.90 36.77
CA ASP A 418 4.01 20.81 37.91
C ASP A 418 3.52 20.19 39.23
N THR A 419 2.42 19.44 39.18
CA THR A 419 1.88 18.71 40.35
C THR A 419 2.81 17.60 40.80
N LEU A 420 3.41 16.85 39.87
CA LEU A 420 4.41 15.83 40.17
C LEU A 420 5.66 16.47 40.77
N LEU A 421 6.21 17.50 40.13
CA LEU A 421 7.42 18.19 40.57
C LEU A 421 7.30 18.81 41.96
N LYS A 422 6.14 19.37 42.31
CA LYS A 422 5.88 19.96 43.64
C LYS A 422 5.87 18.94 44.79
N LYS A 423 5.60 17.68 44.49
CA LYS A 423 5.51 16.60 45.48
C LYS A 423 6.81 15.83 45.65
N LEU A 424 7.76 15.98 44.72
CA LEU A 424 9.06 15.34 44.79
C LEU A 424 9.96 16.05 45.82
N PRO A 425 10.79 15.32 46.57
CA PRO A 425 11.77 15.93 47.47
C PRO A 425 12.76 16.78 46.64
N PRO A 426 13.28 17.89 47.21
CA PRO A 426 14.27 18.70 46.53
C PRO A 426 15.48 17.84 46.17
N ALA A 427 16.04 18.07 44.97
CA ALA A 427 17.23 17.37 44.53
C ALA A 427 18.34 17.49 45.60
N PRO A 428 19.06 16.40 45.92
CA PRO A 428 20.17 16.48 46.85
C PRO A 428 21.16 17.53 46.33
N THR A 429 21.51 18.51 47.17
CA THR A 429 22.50 19.51 46.79
C THR A 429 23.81 18.79 46.46
N PRO A 430 24.43 19.09 45.30
CA PRO A 430 25.69 18.48 44.96
C PRO A 430 26.70 18.82 46.07
N LYS A 431 27.35 17.78 46.61
CA LYS A 431 28.44 17.99 47.57
C LYS A 431 29.55 18.80 46.85
N PRO A 432 30.28 19.68 47.55
CA PRO A 432 31.21 20.63 46.92
C PRO A 432 32.38 20.03 46.10
N ASP A 433 32.51 18.70 46.02
CA ASP A 433 33.69 18.04 45.45
C ASP A 433 33.50 17.43 44.05
N ASP A 434 32.30 17.42 43.47
CA ASP A 434 32.11 17.01 42.06
C ASP A 434 32.18 18.22 41.12
N LYS A 435 33.39 18.81 41.02
CA LYS A 435 33.74 19.58 39.82
C LYS A 435 34.17 18.61 38.73
N PRO A 436 33.72 18.78 37.47
CA PRO A 436 34.25 18.00 36.36
C PRO A 436 35.76 18.25 36.28
N LYS A 437 36.55 17.17 36.29
CA LYS A 437 37.98 17.25 36.00
C LYS A 437 38.11 17.89 34.62
N THR A 438 38.63 19.11 34.59
CA THR A 438 39.05 19.78 33.37
C THR A 438 40.09 18.91 32.69
N GLU A 439 39.74 18.35 31.53
CA GLU A 439 40.72 17.79 30.61
C GLU A 439 41.73 18.90 30.29
N LYS A 440 43.01 18.63 30.57
CA LYS A 440 44.09 19.51 30.15
C LYS A 440 44.11 19.54 28.61
N PRO A 441 44.25 20.72 27.99
CA PRO A 441 44.43 20.79 26.55
C PRO A 441 45.72 20.07 26.15
N ALA A 442 45.64 19.29 25.07
CA ALA A 442 46.77 18.63 24.47
C ALA A 442 47.84 19.67 24.09
N ASP A 443 49.04 19.50 24.63
CA ASP A 443 50.19 20.35 24.34
C ASP A 443 50.68 20.05 22.92
N SER A 444 50.33 20.94 21.99
CA SER A 444 50.75 20.90 20.60
C SER A 444 52.16 21.46 20.47
N LYS A 445 53.17 20.75 20.99
CA LYS A 445 54.59 21.00 20.68
C LYS A 445 55.50 19.91 21.26
N LYS A 446 55.70 18.85 20.47
CA LYS A 446 56.98 18.13 20.26
C LYS A 446 56.66 16.81 19.58
N ASP A 447 56.90 16.77 18.29
CA ASP A 447 57.51 15.64 17.58
C ASP A 447 57.71 16.08 16.13
N LYS A 448 58.66 17.01 15.97
CA LYS A 448 59.53 17.04 14.79
C LYS A 448 60.85 16.42 15.26
N GLU A 449 61.37 15.52 14.44
CA GLU A 449 62.62 14.75 14.60
C GLU A 449 62.49 13.39 15.32
N LYS A 450 62.20 12.35 14.53
CA LYS A 450 63.21 11.35 14.12
C LYS A 450 62.56 10.22 13.32
N TYR A 451 63.05 10.07 12.08
CA TYR A 451 63.10 8.89 11.20
C TYR A 451 61.85 8.03 11.03
#